data_AF-A0ABD5X5S5-F1
#
_entry.id   AF-A0ABD5X5S5-F1
#
_cell.length_a   1.000
_cell.length_b   1.000
_cell.length_c   1.000
_cell.angle_alpha   90.00
_cell.angle_beta   90.00
_cell.angle_gamma   90.00
#
_symmetry.space_group_name_H-M   'P 1'
#
loop_
_entity.id
_entity.type
_entity.pdbx_description
1 polymer ?
#
loop_
_entity_poly.entity_id
_entity_poly.type
_entity_poly.pdbx_seq_one_letter_code
_entity_poly.pdbx_strand_id
1 'polypeptide(L)'
;MRTSLNVSEDILEEFDETWQAEGLDSRSRAIREAMQEYIEGHSQLEAVSGEVVAVLAFDYQHHEVIHDLHTAQHQFQDVIETMSHTHQGEWCLETVFCHGDAARVRELVYRLRDFDGVGRVKTMLLRSTAPADPE
;
A
#
# COMPACT_ATOMS: atom_id res chain seq x y z
N MET A 1 -6.11 26.57 5.98
CA MET A 1 -7.19 26.44 4.97
C MET A 1 -8.27 25.53 5.56
N ARG A 2 -9.56 25.80 5.31
CA ARG A 2 -10.66 24.90 5.72
C ARG A 2 -11.25 24.27 4.46
N THR A 3 -11.32 22.95 4.43
CA THR A 3 -11.83 22.15 3.31
C THR A 3 -12.94 21.23 3.83
N SER A 4 -13.95 20.98 3.00
CA SER A 4 -14.96 19.96 3.22
C SER A 4 -14.68 18.76 2.31
N LEU A 5 -14.89 17.55 2.81
CA LEU A 5 -14.66 16.29 2.10
C LEU A 5 -15.95 15.45 2.19
N ASN A 6 -16.22 14.63 1.17
CA ASN A 6 -17.25 13.60 1.23
C ASN A 6 -16.59 12.27 1.66
N VAL A 7 -17.19 11.62 2.64
CA VAL A 7 -16.79 10.33 3.21
C VAL A 7 -18.07 9.60 3.63
N SER A 8 -18.08 8.26 3.58
CA SER A 8 -19.22 7.47 4.07
C SER A 8 -19.35 7.57 5.59
N GLU A 9 -20.58 7.41 6.10
CA GLU A 9 -20.87 7.49 7.53
C GLU A 9 -20.04 6.45 8.32
N ASP A 10 -20.04 5.20 7.85
CA ASP A 10 -19.29 4.09 8.47
C ASP A 10 -17.79 4.41 8.65
N ILE A 11 -17.15 4.98 7.63
CA ILE A 11 -15.72 5.33 7.68
C ILE A 11 -15.47 6.51 8.63
N LEU A 12 -16.40 7.48 8.69
CA LEU A 12 -16.26 8.62 9.60
C LEU A 12 -16.41 8.18 11.06
N GLU A 13 -17.33 7.26 11.35
CA GLU A 13 -17.53 6.67 12.67
C GLU A 13 -16.29 5.88 13.11
N GLU A 14 -15.79 4.96 12.29
CA GLU A 14 -14.60 4.17 12.60
C GLU A 14 -13.35 5.05 12.80
N PHE A 15 -13.21 6.09 11.97
CA PHE A 15 -12.14 7.07 12.14
C PHE A 15 -12.26 7.82 13.48
N ASP A 16 -13.48 8.20 13.88
CA ASP A 16 -13.73 8.91 15.11
C ASP A 16 -13.45 8.08 16.37
N GLU A 17 -13.83 6.81 16.35
CA GLU A 17 -13.50 5.86 17.41
C GLU A 17 -11.98 5.70 17.55
N THR A 18 -11.28 5.59 16.41
CA THR A 18 -9.83 5.38 16.37
C THR A 18 -9.06 6.53 17.02
N TRP A 19 -9.27 7.78 16.58
CA TRP A 19 -8.46 8.90 17.12
C TRP A 19 -8.79 9.22 18.58
N GLN A 20 -10.02 8.94 19.02
CA GLN A 20 -10.41 9.09 20.42
C GLN A 20 -9.70 8.04 21.29
N ALA A 21 -9.61 6.79 20.82
CA ALA A 21 -8.88 5.74 21.51
C ALA A 21 -7.36 6.02 21.60
N GLU A 22 -6.79 6.66 20.59
CA GLU A 22 -5.40 7.14 20.58
C GLU A 22 -5.17 8.36 21.50
N GLY A 23 -6.24 9.00 21.95
CA GLY A 23 -6.18 10.18 22.84
C GLY A 23 -5.78 11.48 22.12
N LEU A 24 -6.02 11.58 20.81
CA LEU A 24 -5.75 12.81 20.06
C LEU A 24 -6.71 13.93 20.47
N ASP A 25 -6.26 15.19 20.44
CA ASP A 25 -7.04 16.33 20.95
C ASP A 25 -8.29 16.67 20.11
N SER A 26 -8.33 16.24 18.85
CA SER A 26 -9.43 16.53 17.92
C SER A 26 -9.36 15.71 16.64
N ARG A 27 -10.51 15.53 15.98
CA ARG A 27 -10.60 15.00 14.61
C ARG A 27 -9.69 15.74 13.62
N SER A 28 -9.54 17.06 13.74
CA SER A 28 -8.64 17.84 12.87
C SER A 28 -7.15 17.55 13.10
N ARG A 29 -6.76 17.15 14.32
CA ARG A 29 -5.40 16.65 14.58
C ARG A 29 -5.21 15.29 13.90
N ALA A 30 -6.14 14.36 14.11
CA ALA A 30 -6.11 13.04 13.50
C ALA A 30 -6.05 13.08 11.97
N ILE A 31 -6.89 13.92 11.32
CA ILE A 31 -6.88 14.07 9.86
C ILE A 31 -5.52 14.59 9.36
N ARG A 32 -4.88 15.52 10.08
CA ARG A 32 -3.55 16.01 9.70
C ARG A 32 -2.49 14.93 9.83
N GLU A 33 -2.57 14.13 10.88
CA GLU A 33 -1.67 12.99 11.10
C GLU A 33 -1.81 11.96 9.97
N ALA A 34 -3.05 11.56 9.66
CA ALA A 34 -3.35 10.65 8.55
C ALA A 34 -2.89 11.19 7.18
N MET A 35 -3.05 12.50 6.94
CA MET A 35 -2.55 13.15 5.72
C MET A 35 -1.01 13.12 5.66
N GLN A 36 -0.33 13.37 6.78
CA GLN A 36 1.13 13.30 6.87
C GLN A 36 1.62 11.88 6.60
N GLU A 37 1.05 10.88 7.25
CA GLU A 37 1.39 9.47 7.00
C GLU A 37 1.17 9.06 5.54
N TYR A 38 0.07 9.51 4.93
CA TYR A 38 -0.21 9.25 3.52
C TYR A 38 0.87 9.87 2.62
N ILE A 39 1.23 11.13 2.86
CA ILE A 39 2.27 11.85 2.11
C ILE A 39 3.63 11.18 2.31
N GLU A 40 3.99 10.82 3.55
CA GLU A 40 5.26 10.17 3.87
C GLU A 40 5.39 8.82 3.20
N GLY A 41 4.34 7.99 3.25
CA GLY A 41 4.32 6.69 2.58
C GLY A 41 4.46 6.82 1.05
N HIS A 42 3.82 7.82 0.43
CA HIS A 42 4.00 8.12 -0.99
C HIS A 42 5.41 8.64 -1.30
N SER A 43 5.90 9.59 -0.51
CA SER A 43 7.22 10.22 -0.72
C SER A 43 8.36 9.21 -0.56
N GLN A 44 8.26 8.29 0.41
CA GLN A 44 9.23 7.20 0.57
C GLN A 44 9.27 6.30 -0.67
N LEU A 45 8.10 5.91 -1.20
CA LEU A 45 8.02 5.08 -2.41
C LEU A 45 8.60 5.80 -3.65
N GLU A 46 8.36 7.10 -3.79
CA GLU A 46 8.89 7.92 -4.89
C GLU A 46 10.38 8.23 -4.77
N ALA A 47 10.90 8.40 -3.55
CA ALA A 47 12.31 8.69 -3.31
C ALA A 47 13.24 7.51 -3.63
N VAL A 48 12.70 6.29 -3.71
CA VAL A 48 13.49 5.09 -3.98
C VAL A 48 13.88 5.03 -5.47
N SER A 49 15.14 4.73 -5.73
CA SER A 49 15.69 4.53 -7.07
C SER A 49 16.62 3.31 -7.11
N GLY A 50 17.02 2.90 -8.30
CA GLY A 50 17.88 1.73 -8.50
C GLY A 50 17.17 0.41 -8.23
N GLU A 51 17.94 -0.64 -7.99
CA GLU A 51 17.41 -1.97 -7.75
C GLU A 51 17.04 -2.15 -6.28
N VAL A 52 15.83 -2.66 -6.02
CA VAL A 52 15.21 -2.73 -4.71
C VAL A 52 14.76 -4.13 -4.36
N VAL A 53 14.74 -4.44 -3.05
CA VAL A 53 14.03 -5.59 -2.49
C VAL A 53 12.84 -5.07 -1.68
N ALA A 54 11.64 -5.54 -2.01
CA ALA A 54 10.40 -5.09 -1.41
C ALA A 54 9.47 -6.26 -1.05
N VAL A 55 8.67 -6.05 0.00
CA VAL A 55 7.54 -6.91 0.35
C VAL A 55 6.27 -6.09 0.24
N LEU A 56 5.31 -6.57 -0.53
CA LEU A 56 3.97 -6.01 -0.63
C LEU A 56 3.01 -6.95 0.10
N ALA A 57 2.14 -6.40 0.94
CA ALA A 57 1.11 -7.17 1.62
C ALA A 57 -0.24 -6.48 1.48
N PHE A 58 -1.26 -7.21 1.06
CA PHE A 58 -2.60 -6.69 0.87
C PHE A 58 -3.65 -7.80 1.02
N ASP A 59 -4.84 -7.40 1.43
CA ASP A 59 -6.03 -8.22 1.40
C ASP A 59 -6.87 -7.94 0.14
N TYR A 60 -7.66 -8.92 -0.30
CA TYR A 60 -8.65 -8.71 -1.37
C TYR A 60 -9.83 -9.68 -1.29
N GLN A 61 -10.96 -9.29 -1.90
CA GLN A 61 -12.14 -10.15 -2.00
C GLN A 61 -12.02 -11.12 -3.18
N HIS A 62 -11.94 -12.43 -2.89
CA HIS A 62 -11.54 -13.46 -3.87
C HIS A 62 -12.41 -13.49 -5.13
N HIS A 63 -13.72 -13.39 -4.96
CA HIS A 63 -14.68 -13.57 -6.05
C HIS A 63 -14.75 -12.39 -7.01
N GLU A 64 -14.27 -11.21 -6.61
CA GLU A 64 -14.47 -9.97 -7.37
C GLU A 64 -13.31 -9.63 -8.29
N VAL A 65 -12.07 -10.00 -7.92
CA VAL A 65 -10.87 -9.44 -8.57
C VAL A 65 -9.80 -10.46 -8.94
N ILE A 66 -9.90 -11.73 -8.54
CA ILE A 66 -8.78 -12.67 -8.66
C ILE A 66 -8.21 -12.80 -10.09
N HIS A 67 -9.05 -12.92 -11.11
CA HIS A 67 -8.57 -13.11 -12.47
C HIS A 67 -7.77 -11.91 -12.98
N ASP A 68 -8.29 -10.70 -12.76
CA ASP A 68 -7.67 -9.48 -13.24
C ASP A 68 -6.45 -9.10 -12.41
N LEU A 69 -6.48 -9.40 -11.11
CA LEU A 69 -5.35 -9.26 -10.20
C LEU A 69 -4.17 -10.15 -10.63
N HIS A 70 -4.41 -11.46 -10.83
CA HIS A 70 -3.38 -12.37 -11.33
C HIS A 70 -2.86 -11.93 -12.70
N THR A 71 -3.75 -11.51 -13.60
CA THR A 71 -3.35 -11.00 -14.92
C THR A 71 -2.42 -9.79 -14.80
N ALA A 72 -2.71 -8.86 -13.88
CA ALA A 72 -1.82 -7.75 -13.60
C ALA A 72 -0.49 -8.24 -13.02
N GLN A 73 -0.49 -9.10 -12.01
CA GLN A 73 0.74 -9.64 -11.42
C GLN A 73 1.63 -10.35 -12.45
N HIS A 74 1.05 -11.10 -13.40
CA HIS A 74 1.79 -11.73 -14.49
C HIS A 74 2.55 -10.73 -15.39
N GLN A 75 2.06 -9.49 -15.51
CA GLN A 75 2.75 -8.43 -16.24
C GLN A 75 4.01 -7.94 -15.50
N PHE A 76 4.08 -8.16 -14.18
CA PHE A 76 5.20 -7.78 -13.31
C PHE A 76 6.06 -8.97 -12.88
N GLN A 77 5.98 -10.11 -13.57
CA GLN A 77 6.80 -11.30 -13.29
C GLN A 77 8.32 -11.03 -13.39
N ASP A 78 8.70 -9.94 -14.04
CA ASP A 78 10.08 -9.45 -14.12
C ASP A 78 10.62 -8.93 -12.80
N VAL A 79 9.74 -8.51 -11.88
CA VAL A 79 10.12 -7.99 -10.54
C VAL A 79 9.51 -8.78 -9.39
N ILE A 80 8.52 -9.65 -9.64
CA ILE A 80 7.94 -10.54 -8.62
C ILE A 80 8.77 -11.83 -8.56
N GLU A 81 9.45 -12.07 -7.44
CA GLU A 81 10.21 -13.30 -7.22
C GLU A 81 9.29 -14.46 -6.79
N THR A 82 8.37 -14.17 -5.87
CA THR A 82 7.42 -15.15 -5.35
C THR A 82 6.24 -14.47 -4.68
N MET A 83 5.15 -15.22 -4.52
CA MET A 83 3.93 -14.79 -3.85
C MET A 83 3.45 -15.87 -2.90
N SER A 84 2.93 -15.46 -1.75
CA SER A 84 2.27 -16.33 -0.78
C SER A 84 0.85 -15.85 -0.59
N HIS A 85 -0.11 -16.76 -0.78
CA HIS A 85 -1.54 -16.49 -0.68
C HIS A 85 -2.17 -17.37 0.39
N THR A 86 -3.01 -16.79 1.25
CA THR A 86 -3.79 -17.54 2.24
C THR A 86 -5.25 -17.11 2.24
N HIS A 87 -6.16 -18.09 2.28
CA HIS A 87 -7.60 -17.83 2.35
C HIS A 87 -8.04 -17.59 3.80
N GLN A 88 -8.87 -16.56 4.00
CA GLN A 88 -9.38 -16.13 5.31
C GLN A 88 -10.91 -16.02 5.27
N GLY A 89 -11.56 -17.13 4.89
CA GLY A 89 -13.01 -17.14 4.64
C GLY A 89 -13.35 -16.41 3.35
N GLU A 90 -13.93 -15.22 3.45
CA GLU A 90 -14.43 -14.44 2.30
C GLU A 90 -13.38 -13.54 1.64
N TRP A 91 -12.25 -13.31 2.32
CA TRP A 91 -11.13 -12.53 1.80
C TRP A 91 -9.84 -13.37 1.77
N CYS A 92 -8.84 -12.86 1.05
CA CYS A 92 -7.54 -13.48 0.92
C CYS A 92 -6.44 -12.52 1.35
N LEU A 93 -5.43 -13.01 2.07
CA LEU A 93 -4.18 -12.30 2.31
C LEU A 93 -3.17 -12.74 1.26
N GLU A 94 -2.57 -11.78 0.57
CA GLU A 94 -1.46 -12.04 -0.33
C GLU A 94 -0.22 -11.23 0.05
N THR A 95 0.92 -11.88 -0.01
CA THR A 95 2.23 -11.28 0.16
C THR A 95 3.06 -11.52 -1.09
N VAL A 96 3.55 -10.43 -1.68
CA VAL A 96 4.34 -10.45 -2.91
C VAL A 96 5.76 -10.00 -2.59
N PHE A 97 6.73 -10.85 -2.87
CA PHE A 97 8.15 -10.58 -2.69
C PHE A 97 8.71 -10.11 -4.01
N CYS A 98 9.31 -8.91 -4.02
CA CYS A 98 9.77 -8.26 -5.22
C CYS A 98 11.28 -7.97 -5.16
N HIS A 99 11.96 -8.16 -6.29
CA HIS A 99 13.32 -7.73 -6.53
C HIS A 99 13.43 -7.16 -7.95
N GLY A 100 13.80 -5.89 -8.09
CA GLY A 100 14.00 -5.28 -9.41
C GLY A 100 14.08 -3.76 -9.35
N ASP A 101 13.90 -3.11 -10.50
CA ASP A 101 13.95 -1.65 -10.60
C ASP A 101 12.84 -0.99 -9.76
N ALA A 102 13.21 0.05 -8.99
CA ALA A 102 12.31 0.77 -8.10
C ALA A 102 11.09 1.35 -8.81
N ALA A 103 11.23 1.85 -10.04
CA ALA A 103 10.10 2.40 -10.79
C ALA A 103 9.13 1.28 -11.20
N ARG A 104 9.64 0.10 -11.56
CA ARG A 104 8.81 -1.06 -11.92
C ARG A 104 8.07 -1.64 -10.72
N VAL A 105 8.73 -1.74 -9.56
CA VAL A 105 8.08 -2.14 -8.30
C VAL A 105 7.03 -1.10 -7.88
N ARG A 106 7.30 0.19 -8.07
CA ARG A 106 6.34 1.26 -7.80
C ARG A 106 5.11 1.21 -8.69
N GLU A 107 5.29 0.93 -9.98
CA GLU A 107 4.20 0.72 -10.93
C GLU A 107 3.31 -0.45 -10.50
N LEU A 108 3.90 -1.57 -10.05
CA LEU A 108 3.15 -2.69 -9.45
C LEU A 108 2.34 -2.24 -8.24
N VAL A 109 2.94 -1.49 -7.30
CA VAL A 109 2.24 -0.98 -6.11
C VAL A 109 1.02 -0.13 -6.49
N TYR A 110 1.16 0.78 -7.44
CA TYR A 110 0.02 1.60 -7.89
C TYR A 110 -1.02 0.78 -8.63
N ARG A 111 -0.59 -0.18 -9.45
CA ARG A 111 -1.53 -1.07 -10.15
C ARG A 111 -2.35 -1.89 -9.16
N LEU A 112 -1.75 -2.39 -8.09
CA LEU A 112 -2.44 -3.15 -7.04
C LEU A 112 -3.44 -2.27 -6.26
N ARG A 113 -3.07 -1.02 -5.96
CA ARG A 113 -3.93 -0.05 -5.25
C ARG A 113 -5.15 0.41 -6.07
N ASP A 114 -5.13 0.23 -7.38
CA ASP A 114 -6.17 0.67 -8.31
C ASP A 114 -7.28 -0.39 -8.52
N PHE A 115 -7.17 -1.56 -7.88
CA PHE A 115 -8.22 -2.57 -7.93
C PHE A 115 -9.28 -2.29 -6.85
N ASP A 116 -10.55 -2.15 -7.27
CA ASP A 116 -11.69 -1.88 -6.37
C ASP A 116 -11.85 -2.92 -5.24
N GLY A 117 -11.45 -4.16 -5.48
CA GLY A 117 -11.54 -5.25 -4.49
C GLY A 117 -10.26 -5.50 -3.68
N VAL A 118 -9.23 -4.67 -3.85
CA VAL A 118 -7.97 -4.77 -3.09
C VAL A 118 -7.98 -3.75 -1.95
N GLY A 119 -7.71 -4.23 -0.74
CA GLY A 119 -7.55 -3.40 0.45
C GLY A 119 -6.28 -2.55 0.40
N ARG A 120 -5.88 -2.02 1.57
CA ARG A 120 -4.71 -1.13 1.63
C ARG A 120 -3.42 -1.91 1.39
N VAL A 121 -2.78 -1.70 0.25
CA VAL A 121 -1.44 -2.24 -0.05
C VAL A 121 -0.39 -1.64 0.87
N LYS A 122 0.13 -2.47 1.78
CA LYS A 122 1.30 -2.18 2.62
C LYS A 122 2.57 -2.51 1.85
N THR A 123 3.56 -1.63 1.94
CA THR A 123 4.84 -1.78 1.25
C THR A 123 5.96 -1.68 2.28
N MET A 124 6.86 -2.65 2.30
CA MET A 124 8.11 -2.61 3.05
C MET A 124 9.28 -2.65 2.07
N LEU A 125 10.07 -1.59 2.04
CA LEU A 125 11.27 -1.48 1.21
C LEU A 125 12.49 -1.74 2.09
N LEU A 126 13.26 -2.79 1.80
CA LEU A 126 14.32 -3.27 2.68
C LEU A 126 15.71 -2.76 2.27
N ARG A 127 16.00 -2.77 0.97
CA ARG A 127 17.26 -2.25 0.42
C ARG A 127 17.00 -1.64 -0.95
N SER A 128 17.56 -0.46 -1.18
CA SER A 128 17.87 0.06 -2.51
C SER A 128 19.37 -0.07 -2.67
N THR A 129 19.83 -0.70 -3.75
CA THR A 129 21.23 -0.60 -4.16
C THR A 129 21.44 0.75 -4.83
N ALA A 130 21.33 1.84 -4.05
CA ALA A 130 22.03 3.05 -4.42
C ALA A 130 23.54 2.72 -4.44
N PRO A 131 24.34 3.28 -5.38
CA PRO A 131 25.78 3.14 -5.29
C PRO A 131 26.23 3.61 -3.90
N ALA A 132 27.08 2.82 -3.25
CA ALA A 132 27.70 3.23 -2.00
C ALA A 132 28.22 4.67 -2.14
N ASP A 133 27.95 5.52 -1.14
CA ASP A 133 28.58 6.84 -1.04
C ASP A 133 30.08 6.68 -1.35
N PRO A 134 30.63 7.42 -2.31
CA PRO A 134 32.08 7.45 -2.47
C PRO A 134 32.63 8.22 -1.26
N GLU A 135 33.35 7.51 -0.38
CA GLU A 135 34.27 8.14 0.58
C GLU A 135 35.27 9.08 -0.12
#